data_AF-N1WG80-F1
#
_entry.id   AF-N1WG80-F1
#
_cell.length_a   1.000
_cell.length_b   1.000
_cell.length_c   1.000
_cell.angle_alpha   90.00
_cell.angle_beta   90.00
_cell.angle_gamma   90.00
#
_symmetry.space_group_name_H-M   'P 1'
#
loop_
_entity.id
_entity.type
_entity.pdbx_description
1 polymer ?
#
loop_
_entity_poly.entity_id
_entity_poly.type
_entity_poly.pdbx_seq_one_letter_code
_entity_poly.pdbx_strand_id
1 'polypeptide(L)'
;MARKTRYDEEFKKNTVELLIKSRKSMTQISKDLGVSLNTLINWKQKYLTDDGPFRDALQEKVDRLEKQLAEVTEEREILKKSVAIFLKPRK
;
A
#
# COMPACT_ATOMS: atom_id res chain seq x y z
N MET A 1 -3.31 -10.27 -35.32
CA MET A 1 -2.27 -9.66 -34.44
C MET A 1 -2.94 -8.63 -33.55
N ALA A 2 -2.96 -8.81 -32.23
CA ALA A 2 -3.56 -7.83 -31.33
C ALA A 2 -2.76 -6.53 -31.37
N ARG A 3 -3.42 -5.39 -31.64
CA ARG A 3 -2.78 -4.07 -31.56
C ARG A 3 -2.32 -3.83 -30.13
N LYS A 4 -1.02 -3.59 -29.95
CA LYS A 4 -0.46 -3.18 -28.66
C LYS A 4 -0.92 -1.75 -28.38
N THR A 5 -1.89 -1.59 -27.49
CA THR A 5 -2.32 -0.26 -27.03
C THR A 5 -1.12 0.45 -26.40
N ARG A 6 -0.74 1.60 -26.96
CA ARG A 6 0.37 2.40 -26.46
C ARG A 6 -0.19 3.50 -25.57
N TYR A 7 0.02 3.34 -24.27
CA TYR A 7 -0.26 4.37 -23.28
C TYR A 7 0.91 5.35 -23.23
N ASP A 8 0.60 6.63 -23.03
CA ASP A 8 1.59 7.69 -22.80
C ASP A 8 2.31 7.49 -21.45
N GLU A 9 3.51 8.07 -21.31
CA GLU A 9 4.34 7.86 -20.12
C GLU A 9 3.80 8.59 -18.88
N GLU A 10 3.11 9.71 -19.08
CA GLU A 10 2.50 10.48 -17.99
C GLU A 10 1.35 9.69 -17.35
N PHE A 11 0.47 9.13 -18.16
CA PHE A 11 -0.61 8.26 -17.74
C PHE A 11 -0.10 7.04 -16.97
N LYS A 12 1.00 6.42 -17.43
CA LYS A 12 1.63 5.30 -16.71
C LYS A 12 2.11 5.72 -15.32
N LYS A 13 2.83 6.85 -15.23
CA LYS A 13 3.32 7.38 -13.95
C LYS A 13 2.16 7.72 -13.02
N ASN A 14 1.15 8.44 -13.50
CA ASN A 14 -0.03 8.81 -12.72
C ASN A 14 -0.81 7.58 -12.24
N THR A 15 -0.90 6.54 -13.07
CA THR A 15 -1.54 5.27 -12.70
C THR A 15 -0.76 4.54 -11.60
N VAL A 16 0.57 4.53 -11.68
CA VAL A 16 1.44 3.95 -10.65
C VAL A 16 1.39 4.76 -9.35
N GLU A 17 1.37 6.08 -9.44
CA GLU A 17 1.19 6.95 -8.28
C GLU A 17 -0.16 6.70 -7.60
N LEU A 18 -1.24 6.56 -8.39
CA LEU A 18 -2.55 6.18 -7.89
C LEU A 18 -2.52 4.82 -7.18
N LEU A 19 -1.80 3.83 -7.71
CA LEU A 19 -1.63 2.52 -7.06
C LEU A 19 -0.93 2.63 -5.70
N ILE A 20 0.00 3.58 -5.52
CA ILE A 20 0.74 3.77 -4.27
C ILE A 20 -0.10 4.54 -3.25
N LYS A 21 -0.73 5.64 -3.68
CA LYS A 21 -1.42 6.58 -2.79
C LYS A 21 -2.87 6.18 -2.48
N SER A 22 -3.52 5.45 -3.39
CA SER A 22 -4.92 5.05 -3.21
C SER A 22 -5.09 3.84 -2.29
N ARG A 23 -6.29 3.71 -1.72
CA ARG A 23 -6.77 2.48 -1.05
C ARG A 23 -7.42 1.49 -2.02
N LYS A 24 -7.55 1.85 -3.30
CA LYS A 24 -8.18 1.00 -4.32
C LYS A 24 -7.27 -0.19 -4.65
N SER A 25 -7.88 -1.36 -4.85
CA SER A 25 -7.16 -2.52 -5.34
C SER A 25 -6.75 -2.34 -6.81
N MET A 26 -5.69 -3.04 -7.24
CA MET A 26 -5.25 -3.03 -8.63
C MET A 26 -6.34 -3.52 -9.59
N THR A 27 -7.18 -4.47 -9.14
CA THR A 27 -8.35 -4.95 -9.88
C THR A 27 -9.40 -3.86 -10.07
N GLN A 28 -9.61 -3.01 -9.06
CA GLN A 28 -10.53 -1.88 -9.17
C GLN A 28 -9.98 -0.81 -10.10
N ILE A 29 -8.70 -0.47 -10.00
CA ILE A 29 -8.03 0.50 -10.89
C ILE A 29 -8.04 0.01 -12.34
N SER A 30 -7.83 -1.29 -12.57
CA SER A 30 -7.97 -1.94 -13.89
C SER A 30 -9.36 -1.71 -14.50
N LYS A 31 -10.42 -1.92 -13.72
CA LYS A 31 -11.80 -1.67 -14.15
C LYS A 31 -12.08 -0.18 -14.39
N ASP A 32 -11.66 0.68 -13.47
CA ASP A 32 -11.90 2.13 -13.54
C ASP A 32 -11.21 2.78 -14.75
N LEU A 33 -9.99 2.33 -15.08
CA LEU A 33 -9.19 2.91 -16.18
C LEU A 33 -9.31 2.14 -17.50
N GLY A 34 -9.98 0.98 -17.51
CA GLY A 34 -10.05 0.09 -18.68
C GLY A 34 -8.69 -0.51 -19.09
N VAL A 35 -7.73 -0.58 -18.17
CA VAL A 35 -6.37 -1.08 -18.41
C VAL A 35 -6.26 -2.50 -17.89
N SER A 36 -5.70 -3.42 -18.69
CA SER A 36 -5.56 -4.82 -18.26
C SER A 36 -4.70 -4.96 -17.01
N LEU A 37 -5.06 -5.91 -16.13
CA LEU A 37 -4.33 -6.15 -14.88
C LEU A 37 -2.85 -6.48 -15.14
N ASN A 38 -2.54 -7.27 -16.17
CA ASN A 38 -1.16 -7.59 -16.54
C ASN A 38 -0.37 -6.34 -16.96
N THR A 39 -1.01 -5.38 -17.62
CA THR A 39 -0.37 -4.09 -17.96
C THR A 39 -0.02 -3.31 -16.70
N LEU A 40 -0.93 -3.25 -15.72
CA LEU A 40 -0.68 -2.59 -14.45
C LEU A 40 0.45 -3.25 -13.66
N ILE A 41 0.51 -4.59 -13.64
CA ILE A 41 1.60 -5.35 -13.00
C ILE A 41 2.94 -4.99 -13.64
N ASN A 42 3.01 -4.97 -14.97
CA ASN A 42 4.24 -4.62 -15.69
C ASN A 42 4.69 -3.18 -15.41
N TRP A 43 3.76 -2.23 -15.32
CA TRP A 43 4.09 -0.85 -14.95
C TRP A 43 4.56 -0.76 -13.51
N LYS A 44 3.85 -1.42 -12.58
CA LYS A 44 4.27 -1.49 -11.17
C LYS A 44 5.72 -1.98 -11.07
N GLN A 45 6.07 -3.07 -11.74
CA GLN A 45 7.44 -3.60 -11.74
C GLN A 45 8.46 -2.65 -12.37
N LYS A 46 8.07 -1.94 -13.45
CA LYS A 46 8.96 -1.01 -14.15
C LYS A 46 9.25 0.26 -13.34
N TYR A 47 8.27 0.78 -12.60
CA TYR A 47 8.37 2.08 -11.94
C TYR A 47 8.59 1.99 -10.43
N LEU A 48 8.20 0.89 -9.76
CA LEU A 48 8.56 0.60 -8.37
C LEU A 48 9.77 -0.33 -8.31
N THR A 49 10.92 0.23 -8.61
CA THR A 49 12.24 -0.35 -8.29
C THR A 49 12.79 0.32 -7.04
N ASP A 50 13.75 -0.31 -6.35
CA ASP A 50 14.37 0.25 -5.14
C ASP A 50 15.04 1.61 -5.40
N ASP A 51 15.52 1.87 -6.62
CA ASP A 51 16.05 3.18 -7.06
C ASP A 51 15.07 3.96 -7.95
N GLY A 52 13.79 3.59 -7.92
CA GLY A 52 12.76 4.18 -8.77
C GLY A 52 12.29 5.56 -8.29
N PRO A 53 11.63 6.34 -9.15
CA PRO A 53 11.12 7.68 -8.82
C PRO A 53 10.07 7.71 -7.71
N PHE A 54 9.60 6.54 -7.26
CA PHE A 54 8.60 6.39 -6.21
C PHE A 54 9.15 5.85 -4.88
N ARG A 55 10.47 5.67 -4.76
CA ARG A 55 11.12 5.15 -3.55
C ARG A 55 10.77 5.95 -2.31
N ASP A 56 10.93 7.27 -2.34
CA ASP A 56 10.71 8.14 -1.18
C ASP A 56 9.25 8.10 -0.71
N ALA A 57 8.31 8.13 -1.65
CA ALA A 57 6.88 8.02 -1.36
C ALA A 57 6.50 6.65 -0.76
N LEU A 58 7.20 5.58 -1.18
CA LEU A 58 7.01 4.25 -0.60
C LEU A 58 7.61 4.17 0.80
N GLN A 59 8.79 4.73 1.02
CA GLN A 59 9.45 4.78 2.32
C GLN A 59 8.61 5.56 3.33
N GLU A 60 8.10 6.75 2.98
CA GLU A 60 7.22 7.53 3.85
C GLU A 60 5.97 6.72 4.28
N LYS A 61 5.43 5.92 3.36
CA LYS A 61 4.29 5.04 3.65
C LYS A 61 4.68 3.90 4.59
N VAL A 62 5.86 3.31 4.43
CA VAL A 62 6.39 2.29 5.33
C VAL A 62 6.57 2.86 6.73
N ASP A 63 7.26 3.99 6.87
CA ASP A 63 7.52 4.64 8.15
C ASP A 63 6.21 4.99 8.88
N ARG A 64 5.22 5.49 8.15
CA ARG A 64 3.88 5.76 8.69
C ARG A 64 3.19 4.49 9.20
N LEU A 65 3.27 3.40 8.44
CA LEU A 65 2.66 2.11 8.81
C LEU A 65 3.35 1.50 10.02
N GLU A 66 4.68 1.58 10.10
CA GLU A 66 5.45 1.12 11.26
C GLU A 66 5.07 1.89 12.52
N LYS A 67 4.94 3.22 12.43
CA LYS A 67 4.47 4.05 13.54
C LYS A 67 3.07 3.64 14.02
N GLN A 68 2.12 3.48 13.08
CA GLN A 68 0.77 3.03 13.42
C GLN A 68 0.76 1.63 14.05
N LEU A 69 1.60 0.73 13.55
CA LEU A 69 1.74 -0.61 14.11
C LEU A 69 2.29 -0.56 15.54
N ALA A 70 3.28 0.29 15.81
CA ALA A 70 3.83 0.49 17.14
C ALA A 70 2.78 1.02 18.12
N GLU A 71 2.04 2.06 17.75
CA GLU A 71 0.96 2.66 18.55
C GLU A 71 -0.12 1.61 18.90
N VAL A 72 -0.65 0.89 17.90
CA VAL A 72 -1.68 -0.13 18.12
C VAL A 72 -1.16 -1.31 18.94
N THR A 73 0.12 -1.66 18.78
CA THR A 73 0.75 -2.72 19.58
C THR A 73 0.85 -2.31 21.05
N GLU A 74 1.25 -1.07 21.32
CA GLU A 74 1.33 -0.53 22.68
C GLU A 74 -0.05 -0.48 23.35
N GLU A 75 -1.07 0.05 22.66
CA GLU A 75 -2.46 0.08 23.16
C GLU A 75 -2.94 -1.33 23.53
N ARG A 76 -2.67 -2.32 22.67
CA ARG A 76 -3.02 -3.72 22.93
C ARG A 76 -2.30 -4.27 24.16
N GLU A 77 -1.02 -3.97 24.33
CA GLU A 77 -0.26 -4.44 25.49
C GLU A 77 -0.72 -3.79 26.81
N ILE A 78 -1.08 -2.50 26.77
CA ILE A 78 -1.69 -1.82 27.92
C ILE A 78 -3.01 -2.50 28.29
N LEU A 79 -3.90 -2.72 27.32
CA LEU A 79 -5.19 -3.39 27.55
C LEU A 79 -5.01 -4.79 28.15
N LYS A 80 -4.06 -5.58 27.64
CA LYS A 80 -3.75 -6.91 28.22
C LYS A 80 -3.30 -6.81 29.67
N LYS A 81 -2.40 -5.87 29.98
CA LYS A 81 -1.91 -5.67 31.36
C LYS A 81 -3.04 -5.26 32.29
N SER A 82 -3.93 -4.35 31.85
CA SER A 82 -5.11 -3.96 32.60
C SER A 82 -6.04 -5.14 32.87
N VAL A 83 -6.38 -5.92 31.84
CA VAL A 83 -7.21 -7.13 31.98
C VAL A 83 -6.58 -8.11 32.97
N ALA A 84 -5.27 -8.33 32.91
CA ALA A 84 -4.57 -9.21 33.85
C ALA A 84 -4.63 -8.71 35.32
N ILE A 85 -4.66 -7.38 35.53
CA ILE A 85 -4.85 -6.79 36.86
C ILE A 85 -6.29 -7.01 37.34
N PHE A 86 -7.28 -6.76 36.49
CA PHE A 86 -8.69 -6.90 36.84
C PHE A 86 -9.12 -8.36 37.07
N LEU A 87 -8.55 -9.31 36.33
CA LEU A 87 -8.87 -10.74 36.45
C LEU A 87 -8.07 -11.47 37.55
N LYS A 88 -7.08 -10.84 38.18
CA LYS A 88 -6.41 -11.42 39.35
C LYS A 88 -7.30 -11.21 40.59
N PRO A 89 -7.83 -12.29 41.21
CA PRO A 89 -8.58 -12.15 42.46
C PRO A 89 -7.65 -11.58 43.54
N ARG A 90 -8.10 -10.53 44.22
CA ARG A 90 -7.44 -10.04 45.44
C ARG A 90 -7.63 -11.12 46.51
N LYS A 91 -6.52 -11.72 46.97
CA LYS A 91 -6.51 -12.56 48.18
C LYS A 91 -6.69 -11.70 49.42
#